data_AF-A0A194X6D6-F1
#
_entry.id   AF-A0A194X6D6-F1
#
_cell.length_a   1.000
_cell.length_b   1.000
_cell.length_c   1.000
_cell.angle_alpha   90.00
_cell.angle_beta   90.00
_cell.angle_gamma   90.00
#
_symmetry.space_group_name_H-M   'P 1'
#
loop_
_entity.id
_entity.type
_entity.pdbx_description
1 polymer ?
#
loop_
_entity_poly.entity_id
_entity_poly.type
_entity_poly.pdbx_seq_one_letter_code
_entity_poly.pdbx_strand_id
1 'polypeptide(L)'
;MYPQTTSQPPILPIIPQELEPFLLLLSDPAGLPICRICQAALLPKSTTDHLRKQHHLPASLRPSLRHLLSTLSPLEFSDIPPRPEDSCPVPELKIVDAFQCKRCDFIRRDLTDVRRHLNQEHGMSAKDGYEEIQAQSWFGGRWAVYWRVDVRKAELRMKGPPCIWGLFGAGWGDKKPTTWEKMEDEAMAYEDWEKKTSEAGC
;
A
#
# COMPACT_ATOMS: atom_id res chain seq x y z
N MET A 1 -31.43 -29.96 8.76
CA MET A 1 -30.05 -30.41 8.44
C MET A 1 -29.46 -29.38 7.50
N TYR A 2 -28.58 -28.50 8.00
CA TYR A 2 -27.85 -27.56 7.15
C TYR A 2 -26.64 -28.30 6.56
N PRO A 3 -26.39 -28.23 5.23
CA PRO A 3 -25.18 -28.79 4.67
C PRO A 3 -23.99 -27.99 5.22
N GLN A 4 -23.10 -28.68 5.92
CA GLN A 4 -21.80 -28.16 6.32
C GLN A 4 -20.94 -28.13 5.05
N THR A 5 -20.89 -26.99 4.37
CA THR A 5 -19.96 -26.79 3.25
C THR A 5 -18.56 -26.71 3.86
N THR A 6 -17.85 -27.82 3.89
CA THR A 6 -16.44 -27.88 4.26
C THR A 6 -15.65 -27.15 3.17
N SER A 7 -15.49 -25.83 3.32
CA SER A 7 -14.63 -25.02 2.44
C SER A 7 -13.18 -25.34 2.79
N GLN A 8 -12.64 -26.41 2.20
CA GLN A 8 -11.21 -26.66 2.22
C GLN A 8 -10.50 -25.42 1.66
N PRO A 9 -9.51 -24.85 2.36
CA PRO A 9 -8.82 -23.65 1.89
C PRO A 9 -8.20 -23.95 0.52
N PRO A 10 -8.24 -22.99 -0.42
CA PRO A 10 -7.69 -23.18 -1.74
C PRO A 10 -6.21 -23.51 -1.64
N ILE A 11 -5.81 -24.64 -2.22
CA ILE A 11 -4.40 -25.05 -2.29
C ILE A 11 -3.72 -24.10 -3.27
N LEU A 12 -2.87 -23.21 -2.75
CA LEU A 12 -2.08 -22.32 -3.58
C LEU A 12 -0.98 -23.11 -4.31
N PRO A 13 -0.65 -22.75 -5.56
CA PRO A 13 0.50 -23.34 -6.23
C PRO A 13 1.79 -22.94 -5.50
N ILE A 14 2.73 -23.88 -5.45
CA ILE A 14 4.05 -23.65 -4.87
C ILE A 14 4.83 -22.72 -5.80
N ILE A 15 5.40 -21.66 -5.23
CA ILE A 15 6.24 -20.71 -5.97
C ILE A 15 7.63 -21.34 -6.15
N PRO A 16 8.18 -21.39 -7.38
CA PRO A 16 9.57 -21.79 -7.59
C PRO A 16 10.53 -20.93 -6.76
N GLN A 17 11.52 -21.57 -6.13
CA GLN A 17 12.43 -20.92 -5.17
C GLN A 17 13.11 -19.67 -5.75
N GLU A 18 13.42 -19.67 -7.05
CA GLU A 18 14.08 -18.55 -7.73
C GLU A 18 13.17 -17.32 -7.89
N LEU A 19 11.86 -17.48 -7.74
CA LEU A 19 10.85 -16.42 -7.82
C LEU A 19 10.46 -15.86 -6.45
N GLU A 20 10.72 -16.58 -5.36
CA GLU A 20 10.40 -16.16 -4.00
C GLU A 20 10.95 -14.79 -3.58
N PRO A 21 12.13 -14.31 -4.06
CA PRO A 21 12.60 -12.96 -3.75
C PRO A 21 11.73 -11.86 -4.36
N PHE A 22 11.00 -12.17 -5.44
CA PHE A 22 10.23 -11.19 -6.21
C PHE A 22 8.74 -11.26 -5.92
N LEU A 23 8.22 -12.45 -5.64
CA LEU A 23 6.81 -12.75 -5.64
C LEU A 23 6.42 -13.60 -4.44
N LEU A 24 5.25 -13.31 -3.87
CA LEU A 24 4.49 -14.25 -3.05
C LEU A 24 3.04 -14.36 -3.58
N LEU A 25 2.30 -15.36 -3.12
CA LEU A 25 0.86 -15.51 -3.37
C LEU A 25 0.13 -15.45 -2.03
N LEU A 26 -0.91 -14.63 -1.93
CA LEU A 26 -1.76 -14.60 -0.74
C LEU A 26 -2.75 -15.76 -0.73
N SER A 27 -3.09 -16.21 0.47
CA SER A 27 -4.17 -17.18 0.70
C SER A 27 -5.55 -16.54 0.61
N ASP A 28 -5.64 -15.25 0.93
CA ASP A 28 -6.86 -14.46 0.86
C ASP A 28 -6.56 -13.01 0.45
N PRO A 29 -7.00 -12.55 -0.74
CA PRO A 29 -7.65 -13.33 -1.79
C PRO A 29 -6.75 -14.43 -2.36
N ALA A 30 -7.30 -15.62 -2.56
CA ALA A 30 -6.54 -16.80 -2.95
C ALA A 30 -5.82 -16.64 -4.29
N GLY A 31 -4.50 -16.82 -4.26
CA GLY A 31 -3.67 -16.74 -5.45
C GLY A 31 -3.39 -15.32 -5.91
N LEU A 32 -3.70 -14.30 -5.11
CA LEU A 32 -3.35 -12.92 -5.42
C LEU A 32 -1.82 -12.72 -5.35
N PRO A 33 -1.15 -12.39 -6.46
CA PRO A 33 0.29 -12.18 -6.43
C PRO A 33 0.68 -10.85 -5.79
N ILE A 34 1.65 -10.86 -4.87
CA ILE A 34 2.24 -9.65 -4.28
C ILE A 34 3.69 -9.54 -4.72
N CYS A 35 4.07 -8.36 -5.21
CA CYS A 35 5.47 -8.05 -5.41
C CYS A 35 6.13 -7.77 -4.06
N ARG A 36 7.12 -8.56 -3.69
CA ARG A 36 7.85 -8.38 -2.41
C ARG A 36 8.67 -7.10 -2.36
N ILE A 37 9.10 -6.60 -3.51
CA ILE A 37 9.92 -5.39 -3.61
C ILE A 37 9.04 -4.15 -3.46
N CYS A 38 7.90 -4.10 -4.15
CA CYS A 38 6.96 -2.97 -4.04
C CYS A 38 6.03 -3.06 -2.83
N GLN A 39 5.89 -4.25 -2.24
CA GLN A 39 4.91 -4.57 -1.20
C GLN A 39 3.49 -4.17 -1.63
N ALA A 40 3.13 -4.57 -2.85
CA ALA A 40 1.85 -4.28 -3.48
C ALA A 40 1.36 -5.47 -4.31
N ALA A 41 0.06 -5.66 -4.34
CA ALA A 41 -0.60 -6.66 -5.16
C ALA A 41 -0.51 -6.34 -6.65
N LEU A 42 -0.54 -7.40 -7.44
CA LEU A 42 -0.52 -7.41 -8.89
C LEU A 42 -1.67 -8.27 -9.38
N LEU A 43 -2.22 -7.95 -10.55
CA LEU A 43 -3.09 -8.91 -11.21
C LEU A 43 -2.21 -9.98 -11.88
N PRO A 44 -2.61 -11.26 -11.92
CA PRO A 44 -1.82 -12.31 -12.57
C PRO A 44 -1.37 -11.94 -13.98
N LYS A 45 -2.25 -11.29 -14.76
CA LYS A 45 -1.97 -10.82 -16.13
C LYS A 45 -0.89 -9.73 -16.23
N SER A 46 -0.71 -8.91 -15.19
CA SER A 46 0.27 -7.81 -15.19
C SER A 46 1.59 -8.17 -14.48
N THR A 47 1.61 -9.25 -13.69
CA THR A 47 2.77 -9.65 -12.88
C THR A 47 4.06 -9.81 -13.68
N THR A 48 4.01 -10.51 -14.81
CA THR A 48 5.22 -10.73 -15.64
C THR A 48 5.78 -9.43 -16.17
N ASP A 49 4.92 -8.55 -16.70
CA ASP A 49 5.37 -7.27 -17.27
C ASP A 49 5.91 -6.34 -16.19
N HIS A 50 5.25 -6.30 -15.03
CA HIS A 50 5.69 -5.55 -13.86
C HIS A 50 7.08 -5.99 -13.39
N LEU A 51 7.28 -7.27 -13.06
CA LEU A 51 8.57 -7.77 -12.58
C LEU A 51 9.68 -7.59 -13.62
N ARG A 52 9.36 -7.76 -14.92
CA ARG A 52 10.32 -7.54 -16.01
C ARG A 52 10.75 -6.07 -16.11
N LYS A 53 9.80 -5.13 -16.10
CA LYS A 53 10.08 -3.71 -16.36
C LYS A 53 10.61 -2.98 -15.13
N GLN A 54 10.06 -3.27 -13.95
CA GLN A 54 10.34 -2.53 -12.72
C GLN A 54 11.46 -3.16 -11.90
N HIS A 55 11.66 -4.47 -12.02
CA HIS A 55 12.64 -5.23 -11.22
C HIS A 55 13.61 -6.05 -12.07
N HIS A 56 13.64 -5.79 -13.37
CA HIS A 56 14.57 -6.41 -14.31
C HIS A 56 14.62 -7.94 -14.21
N LEU A 57 13.45 -8.59 -14.04
CA LEU A 57 13.37 -10.04 -13.88
C LEU A 57 14.19 -10.78 -14.96
N PRO A 58 15.15 -11.64 -14.56
CA PRO A 58 16.01 -12.37 -15.48
C PRO A 58 15.22 -13.14 -16.54
N ALA A 59 15.70 -13.15 -17.77
CA ALA A 59 15.02 -13.80 -18.89
C ALA A 59 14.79 -15.30 -18.66
N SER A 60 15.71 -15.97 -17.96
CA SER A 60 15.64 -17.38 -17.58
C SER A 60 14.45 -17.71 -16.67
N LEU A 61 14.01 -16.77 -15.83
CA LEU A 61 12.92 -16.99 -14.86
C LEU A 61 11.52 -16.70 -15.44
N ARG A 62 11.45 -15.99 -16.58
CA ARG A 62 10.17 -15.59 -17.18
C ARG A 62 9.28 -16.76 -17.62
N PRO A 63 9.80 -17.86 -18.22
CA PRO A 63 8.98 -19.03 -18.52
C PRO A 63 8.35 -19.64 -17.28
N SER A 64 9.13 -19.85 -16.21
CA SER A 64 8.64 -20.39 -14.94
C SER A 64 7.57 -19.50 -14.31
N LEU A 65 7.77 -18.18 -14.34
CA LEU A 65 6.76 -17.23 -13.86
C LEU A 65 5.46 -17.31 -14.68
N ARG A 66 5.56 -17.33 -16.02
CA ARG A 66 4.36 -17.46 -16.87
C ARG A 66 3.62 -18.77 -16.64
N HIS A 67 4.35 -19.87 -16.43
CA HIS A 67 3.75 -21.15 -16.10
C HIS A 67 3.00 -21.08 -14.76
N LEU A 68 3.65 -20.57 -13.71
CA LEU A 68 3.00 -20.34 -12.41
C LEU A 68 1.72 -19.51 -12.56
N LEU A 69 1.80 -18.35 -13.21
CA LEU A 69 0.65 -17.45 -13.39
C LEU A 69 -0.49 -18.08 -14.22
N SER A 70 -0.17 -18.99 -15.14
CA SER A 70 -1.19 -19.71 -15.93
C SER A 70 -2.02 -20.70 -15.11
N THR A 71 -1.53 -21.10 -13.93
CA THR A 71 -2.26 -21.96 -12.98
C THR A 71 -3.19 -21.20 -12.05
N LEU A 72 -3.07 -19.86 -12.00
CA LEU A 72 -3.90 -19.01 -11.17
C LEU A 72 -5.22 -18.72 -11.85
N SER A 73 -6.28 -18.58 -11.05
CA SER A 73 -7.54 -18.04 -11.53
C SER A 73 -7.32 -16.62 -12.08
N PRO A 74 -7.98 -16.26 -13.20
CA PRO A 74 -8.04 -14.88 -13.64
C PRO A 74 -8.60 -13.99 -12.53
N LEU A 75 -7.99 -12.83 -12.32
CA LEU A 75 -8.44 -11.82 -11.36
C LEU A 75 -8.45 -10.45 -12.04
N GLU A 76 -9.50 -9.68 -11.77
CA GLU A 76 -9.64 -8.27 -12.12
C GLU A 76 -9.65 -7.40 -10.86
N PHE A 77 -9.47 -6.08 -11.03
CA PHE A 77 -9.46 -5.14 -9.91
C PHE A 77 -10.79 -5.14 -9.13
N SER A 78 -11.92 -5.38 -9.81
CA SER A 78 -13.24 -5.46 -9.21
C SER A 78 -13.43 -6.67 -8.29
N ASP A 79 -12.64 -7.72 -8.50
CA ASP A 79 -12.77 -8.98 -7.76
C ASP A 79 -12.07 -8.91 -6.39
N ILE A 80 -11.32 -7.84 -6.14
CA ILE A 80 -10.48 -7.66 -4.97
C ILE A 80 -10.96 -6.42 -4.21
N PRO A 81 -11.99 -6.57 -3.37
CA PRO A 81 -12.51 -5.45 -2.60
C PRO A 81 -11.48 -4.98 -1.55
N PRO A 82 -11.51 -3.70 -1.16
CA PRO A 82 -10.72 -3.23 -0.03
C PRO A 82 -11.11 -4.00 1.24
N ARG A 83 -10.16 -4.16 2.16
CA ARG A 83 -10.43 -4.79 3.45
C ARG A 83 -11.27 -3.85 4.33
N PRO A 84 -11.98 -4.39 5.34
CA PRO A 84 -12.70 -3.57 6.31
C PRO A 84 -11.78 -2.54 6.99
N GLU A 85 -12.37 -1.40 7.39
CA GLU A 85 -11.67 -0.41 8.19
C GLU A 85 -11.12 -1.02 9.49
N ASP A 86 -9.98 -0.50 9.94
CA ASP A 86 -9.26 -0.96 11.14
C ASP A 86 -8.90 -2.45 11.12
N SER A 87 -8.83 -3.05 9.94
CA SER A 87 -8.33 -4.41 9.78
C SER A 87 -6.85 -4.48 10.16
N CYS A 88 -6.44 -5.64 10.69
CA CYS A 88 -5.03 -5.91 10.95
C CYS A 88 -4.23 -5.76 9.65
N PRO A 89 -3.07 -5.07 9.65
CA PRO A 89 -2.23 -4.95 8.47
C PRO A 89 -1.92 -6.30 7.82
N VAL A 90 -1.95 -6.33 6.49
CA VAL A 90 -1.40 -7.44 5.72
C VAL A 90 0.13 -7.29 5.74
N PRO A 91 0.89 -8.21 6.35
CA PRO A 91 2.33 -8.02 6.57
C PRO A 91 3.14 -7.77 5.30
N GLU A 92 2.69 -8.32 4.18
CA GLU A 92 3.39 -8.24 2.89
C GLU A 92 3.08 -6.98 2.10
N LEU A 93 2.12 -6.18 2.55
CA LEU A 93 1.74 -4.91 1.94
C LEU A 93 2.36 -3.71 2.65
N LYS A 94 2.65 -2.67 1.87
CA LYS A 94 3.19 -1.42 2.40
C LYS A 94 2.12 -0.68 3.22
N ILE A 95 2.44 -0.37 4.47
CA ILE A 95 1.70 0.62 5.25
C ILE A 95 2.15 2.02 4.80
N VAL A 96 1.19 2.90 4.59
CA VAL A 96 1.40 4.26 4.11
C VAL A 96 0.69 5.26 5.01
N ASP A 97 1.30 6.43 5.18
CA ASP A 97 0.63 7.57 5.78
C ASP A 97 -0.36 8.14 4.75
N ALA A 98 -1.59 8.39 5.21
CA ALA A 98 -2.69 8.85 4.39
C ALA A 98 -3.61 9.77 5.18
N PHE A 99 -4.57 10.35 4.47
CA PHE A 99 -5.57 11.25 5.01
C PHE A 99 -6.95 10.67 4.72
N GLN A 100 -7.77 10.56 5.76
CA GLN A 100 -9.17 10.13 5.66
C GLN A 100 -10.10 11.32 5.87
N CYS A 101 -11.13 11.42 5.03
CA CYS A 101 -12.23 12.35 5.23
C CYS A 101 -13.00 11.98 6.51
N LYS A 102 -13.33 12.95 7.37
CA LYS A 102 -14.11 12.68 8.59
C LYS A 102 -15.62 12.49 8.35
N ARG A 103 -16.09 12.63 7.11
CA ARG A 103 -17.52 12.52 6.76
C ARG A 103 -17.87 11.29 5.93
N CYS A 104 -16.87 10.66 5.32
CA CYS A 104 -17.06 9.47 4.50
C CYS A 104 -15.74 8.67 4.40
N ASP A 105 -15.80 7.50 3.78
CA ASP A 105 -14.66 6.56 3.71
C ASP A 105 -13.61 6.95 2.65
N PHE A 106 -13.59 8.22 2.23
CA PHE A 106 -12.63 8.70 1.24
C PHE A 106 -11.23 8.82 1.85
N ILE A 107 -10.31 7.99 1.34
CA ILE A 107 -8.90 7.96 1.77
C ILE A 107 -7.97 8.25 0.59
N ARG A 108 -7.00 9.14 0.80
CA ARG A 108 -5.94 9.47 -0.15
C ARG A 108 -4.63 9.81 0.56
N ARG A 109 -3.52 9.61 -0.13
CA ARG A 109 -2.18 9.99 0.36
C ARG A 109 -1.81 11.45 0.08
N ASP A 110 -2.34 12.03 -1.00
CA ASP A 110 -2.12 13.44 -1.31
C ASP A 110 -3.19 14.28 -0.62
N LEU A 111 -2.76 15.18 0.27
CA LEU A 111 -3.64 16.11 0.95
C LEU A 111 -4.42 16.98 -0.04
N THR A 112 -3.84 17.33 -1.19
CA THR A 112 -4.50 18.12 -2.25
C THR A 112 -5.76 17.43 -2.76
N ASP A 113 -5.72 16.10 -2.91
CA ASP A 113 -6.89 15.32 -3.33
C ASP A 113 -7.99 15.36 -2.28
N VAL A 114 -7.62 15.27 -1.00
CA VAL A 114 -8.56 15.31 0.13
C VAL A 114 -9.20 16.69 0.23
N ARG A 115 -8.41 17.77 0.08
CA ARG A 115 -8.93 19.14 0.09
C ARG A 115 -9.93 19.37 -1.03
N ARG A 116 -9.61 18.89 -2.24
CA ARG A 116 -10.51 18.93 -3.39
C ARG A 116 -11.80 18.16 -3.10
N HIS A 117 -11.69 16.95 -2.58
CA HIS A 117 -12.84 16.13 -2.19
C HIS A 117 -13.72 16.83 -1.14
N LEU A 118 -13.14 17.36 -0.05
CA LEU A 118 -13.87 18.07 1.01
C LEU A 118 -14.64 19.27 0.46
N ASN A 119 -14.03 20.01 -0.47
CA ASN A 119 -14.67 21.16 -1.09
C ASN A 119 -15.81 20.75 -2.02
N GLN A 120 -15.61 19.73 -2.86
CA GLN A 120 -16.55 19.31 -3.90
C GLN A 120 -17.73 18.50 -3.35
N GLU A 121 -17.45 17.52 -2.48
CA GLU A 121 -18.46 16.58 -1.99
C GLU A 121 -19.14 17.04 -0.70
N HIS A 122 -18.48 17.92 0.05
CA HIS A 122 -18.97 18.35 1.37
C HIS A 122 -19.05 19.86 1.56
N GLY A 123 -18.58 20.68 0.61
CA GLY A 123 -18.59 22.14 0.74
C GLY A 123 -17.75 22.66 1.92
N MET A 124 -16.79 21.86 2.41
CA MET A 124 -16.01 22.17 3.60
C MET A 124 -14.58 22.59 3.27
N SER A 125 -13.99 23.36 4.19
CA SER A 125 -12.55 23.63 4.15
C SER A 125 -11.76 22.42 4.66
N ALA A 126 -10.47 22.38 4.32
CA ALA A 126 -9.55 21.36 4.80
C ALA A 126 -9.39 21.36 6.33
N LYS A 127 -9.59 22.52 6.96
CA LYS A 127 -9.40 22.70 8.40
C LYS A 127 -10.38 21.81 9.15
N ASP A 128 -9.83 20.87 9.92
CA ASP A 128 -10.54 19.85 10.70
C ASP A 128 -11.39 18.84 9.88
N GLY A 129 -11.40 18.91 8.55
CA GLY A 129 -12.23 18.07 7.68
C GLY A 129 -11.68 16.66 7.41
N TYR A 130 -10.41 16.42 7.75
CA TYR A 130 -9.75 15.13 7.59
C TYR A 130 -8.98 14.74 8.86
N GLU A 131 -8.59 13.49 8.93
CA GLU A 131 -7.67 12.94 9.92
C GLU A 131 -6.50 12.24 9.23
N GLU A 132 -5.34 12.28 9.88
CA GLU A 132 -4.15 11.55 9.43
C GLU A 132 -4.22 10.13 9.97
N ILE A 133 -4.04 9.15 9.07
CA ILE A 133 -4.19 7.74 9.37
C ILE A 133 -3.06 6.94 8.74
N GLN A 134 -2.90 5.72 9.23
CA GLN A 134 -2.15 4.70 8.53
C GLN A 134 -3.10 3.84 7.72
N ALA A 135 -2.73 3.59 6.48
CA ALA A 135 -3.57 2.86 5.54
C ALA A 135 -2.76 1.80 4.78
N GLN A 136 -3.47 0.87 4.15
CA GLN A 136 -2.94 -0.03 3.14
C GLN A 136 -3.84 -0.02 1.91
N SER A 137 -3.29 -0.44 0.79
CA SER A 137 -4.06 -0.72 -0.43
C SER A 137 -3.53 -2.00 -1.06
N TRP A 138 -4.41 -2.73 -1.75
CA TRP A 138 -3.97 -3.88 -2.54
C TRP A 138 -3.05 -3.40 -3.66
N PHE A 139 -3.52 -2.43 -4.44
CA PHE A 139 -2.83 -1.93 -5.62
C PHE A 139 -2.23 -0.54 -5.42
N GLY A 140 -1.24 -0.19 -6.24
CA GLY A 140 -0.64 1.14 -6.28
C GLY A 140 -1.23 2.04 -7.38
N GLY A 141 -0.79 3.31 -7.38
CA GLY A 141 -1.12 4.29 -8.42
C GLY A 141 -2.60 4.64 -8.49
N ARG A 142 -3.13 4.80 -9.72
CA ARG A 142 -4.53 5.22 -9.96
C ARG A 142 -5.58 4.21 -9.50
N TRP A 143 -5.17 2.95 -9.27
CA TRP A 143 -6.03 1.87 -8.85
C TRP A 143 -6.00 1.65 -7.33
N ALA A 144 -5.25 2.47 -6.60
CA ALA A 144 -5.17 2.37 -5.17
C ALA A 144 -6.52 2.76 -4.53
N VAL A 145 -7.13 1.76 -3.88
CA VAL A 145 -8.23 1.94 -2.94
C VAL A 145 -7.67 1.59 -1.57
N TYR A 146 -7.67 2.58 -0.69
CA TYR A 146 -7.07 2.45 0.64
C TYR A 146 -8.12 2.06 1.66
N TRP A 147 -7.70 1.33 2.68
CA TRP A 147 -8.43 1.12 3.92
C TRP A 147 -7.54 1.49 5.11
N ARG A 148 -8.14 1.97 6.19
CA ARG A 148 -7.44 2.24 7.45
C ARG A 148 -6.95 0.95 8.07
N VAL A 149 -5.76 0.97 8.66
CA VAL A 149 -5.21 -0.16 9.40
C VAL A 149 -4.98 0.16 10.88
N ASP A 150 -5.24 -0.82 11.75
CA ASP A 150 -4.97 -0.70 13.19
C ASP A 150 -3.51 -1.07 13.49
N VAL A 151 -2.62 -0.08 13.46
CA VAL A 151 -1.17 -0.29 13.64
C VAL A 151 -0.80 -0.59 15.10
N ARG A 152 -1.67 -0.31 16.07
CA ARG A 152 -1.44 -0.71 17.47
C ARG A 152 -1.43 -2.24 17.66
N LYS A 153 -2.01 -2.99 16.72
CA LYS A 153 -1.97 -4.47 16.69
C LYS A 153 -0.85 -5.04 15.82
N ALA A 154 -0.10 -4.20 15.11
CA ALA A 154 1.01 -4.62 14.27
C ALA A 154 2.31 -4.04 14.80
N GLU A 155 3.10 -4.87 15.50
CA GLU A 155 4.51 -4.60 15.69
C GLU A 155 5.23 -4.69 14.32
N LEU A 156 5.12 -3.68 13.46
CA LEU A 156 5.82 -3.68 12.17
C LEU A 156 6.52 -2.36 11.87
N ARG A 157 7.85 -2.41 12.06
CA ARG A 157 8.86 -1.66 11.29
C ARG A 157 8.64 -1.91 9.79
N MET A 158 8.62 -0.84 8.98
CA MET A 158 9.59 -0.56 7.92
C MET A 158 8.99 0.35 6.83
N LYS A 159 9.66 1.50 6.61
CA LYS A 159 9.54 2.32 5.39
C LYS A 159 10.16 1.53 4.24
N GLY A 160 9.41 0.61 3.62
CA GLY A 160 9.88 -0.14 2.46
C GLY A 160 10.25 0.81 1.29
N PRO A 161 11.28 0.46 0.49
CA PRO A 161 11.77 1.32 -0.58
C PRO A 161 10.65 1.70 -1.56
N PRO A 162 10.63 2.95 -2.08
CA PRO A 162 9.61 3.35 -3.05
C PRO A 162 9.82 2.59 -4.36
N CYS A 163 8.87 1.71 -4.69
CA CYS A 163 8.79 1.10 -6.01
C CYS A 163 7.99 2.01 -6.95
N ILE A 164 8.59 2.38 -8.08
CA ILE A 164 8.05 3.34 -9.05
C ILE A 164 6.95 2.67 -9.88
N TRP A 165 5.75 2.53 -9.32
CA TRP A 165 4.58 2.28 -10.15
C TRP A 165 4.27 3.54 -10.98
N GLY A 166 4.55 3.45 -12.28
CA GLY A 166 4.15 4.42 -13.28
C GLY A 166 4.66 3.95 -14.64
N LEU A 167 3.78 3.42 -15.50
CA LEU A 167 4.16 3.03 -16.86
C LEU A 167 4.64 4.23 -17.73
N PHE A 168 4.60 5.46 -17.19
CA PHE A 168 4.97 6.72 -17.84
C PHE A 168 5.55 7.77 -16.86
N GLY A 169 6.41 7.39 -15.90
CA GLY A 169 7.20 8.38 -15.15
C GLY A 169 6.44 9.30 -14.17
N ALA A 170 5.13 9.14 -14.01
CA ALA A 170 4.45 9.57 -12.81
C ALA A 170 4.60 8.43 -11.81
N GLY A 171 5.60 8.53 -10.94
CA GLY A 171 5.73 7.65 -9.78
C GLY A 171 4.46 7.70 -8.92
N TRP A 172 4.49 6.95 -7.82
CA TRP A 172 3.52 7.11 -6.74
C TRP A 172 3.12 8.58 -6.57
N GLY A 173 1.88 8.84 -6.13
CA GLY A 173 1.42 10.17 -5.67
C GLY A 173 2.22 10.74 -4.49
N ASP A 174 3.49 10.37 -4.36
CA ASP A 174 4.58 10.90 -3.54
C ASP A 174 4.99 12.29 -4.01
N LYS A 175 4.04 13.16 -4.35
CA LYS A 175 4.26 14.52 -3.91
C LYS A 175 4.11 14.43 -2.40
N LYS A 176 5.23 14.26 -1.68
CA LYS A 176 5.26 14.59 -0.26
C LYS A 176 4.58 15.96 -0.14
N PRO A 177 3.50 16.10 0.64
CA PRO A 177 2.93 17.41 0.90
C PRO A 177 4.08 18.29 1.38
N THR A 178 4.30 19.43 0.73
CA THR A 178 5.38 20.38 1.07
C THR A 178 5.28 20.86 2.53
N THR A 179 4.12 20.64 3.15
CA THR A 179 3.83 20.88 4.56
C THR A 179 4.51 19.89 5.53
N TRP A 180 4.83 18.67 5.11
CA TRP A 180 5.49 17.69 5.99
C TRP A 180 6.99 17.93 6.15
N GLU A 181 7.68 18.41 5.11
CA GLU A 181 9.09 18.85 5.23
C GLU A 181 9.20 20.00 6.24
N LYS A 182 8.26 20.95 6.19
CA LYS A 182 8.22 22.05 7.17
C LYS A 182 7.99 21.60 8.60
N MET A 183 7.14 20.60 8.85
CA MET A 183 6.89 20.11 10.21
C MET A 183 8.07 19.32 10.78
N GLU A 184 8.77 18.52 9.95
CA GLU A 184 10.00 17.83 10.37
C GLU A 184 11.14 18.82 10.65
N ASP A 185 11.29 19.85 9.81
CA ASP A 185 12.27 20.92 10.00
C ASP A 185 11.94 21.80 11.23
N GLU A 186 10.67 22.12 11.46
CA GLU A 186 10.20 22.91 12.61
C GLU A 186 10.33 22.13 13.93
N ALA A 187 10.03 20.83 13.94
CA ALA A 187 10.22 19.97 15.12
C ALA A 187 11.70 19.79 15.45
N MET A 188 12.55 19.57 14.43
CA MET A 188 14.00 19.46 14.59
C MET A 188 14.62 20.80 15.04
N ALA A 189 14.12 21.93 14.56
CA ALA A 189 14.56 23.26 14.99
C ALA A 189 14.14 23.57 16.44
N TYR A 190 12.98 23.09 16.89
CA TYR A 190 12.52 23.25 18.27
C TYR A 190 13.36 22.42 19.25
N GLU A 191 13.66 21.16 18.91
CA GLU A 191 14.53 20.30 19.73
C GLU A 191 15.97 20.81 19.82
N ASP A 192 16.51 21.42 18.76
CA ASP A 192 17.85 22.05 18.78
C ASP A 192 17.87 23.33 19.63
N TRP A 193 16.78 24.09 19.65
CA TRP A 193 16.64 25.29 20.50
C TRP A 193 16.48 24.94 21.99
N GLU A 194 15.70 23.91 22.34
CA GLU A 194 15.57 23.45 23.73
C GLU A 194 16.91 22.96 24.30
N LYS A 195 17.71 22.23 23.50
CA LYS A 195 19.05 21.79 23.91
C LYS A 195 19.98 22.98 24.18
N LYS A 196 20.04 23.95 23.26
CA LYS A 196 20.87 25.15 23.40
C LYS A 196 20.50 26.02 24.59
N THR A 197 19.22 26.11 24.92
CA THR A 197 18.75 26.91 26.07
C THR A 197 18.95 26.19 27.40
N SER A 198 18.94 24.86 27.41
CA SER A 198 19.25 24.05 28.61
C SER A 198 20.74 24.07 28.99
N GLU A 199 21.65 24.19 28.01
CA GLU A 199 23.11 24.22 28.24
C GLU A 199 23.65 25.63 28.57
N ALA A 200 22.91 26.69 28.22
CA ALA A 200 23.28 28.08 28.50
C ALA A 200 22.82 28.59 29.89
N GLY A 201 22.15 27.72 30.67
CA GLY A 201 21.52 28.07 31.95
C GLY A 201 22.21 27.54 33.20
N CYS A 202 23.47 27.09 33.12
CA CYS A 202 24.24 26.62 34.29
C CYS A 202 25.52 27.42 34.52
#